data_AF-A0A537DMI9-F1
#
_entry.id   AF-A0A537DMI9-F1
#
_cell.length_a   1.000
_cell.length_b   1.000
_cell.length_c   1.000
_cell.angle_alpha   90.00
_cell.angle_beta   90.00
_cell.angle_gamma   90.00
#
_symmetry.space_group_name_H-M   'P 1'
#
loop_
_entity.id
_entity.type
_entity.pdbx_description
1 polymer ?
#
loop_
_entity_poly.entity_id
_entity_poly.type
_entity_poly.pdbx_seq_one_letter_code
_entity_poly.pdbx_strand_id
1 'polypeptide(L)'
;MAGERWLEASEVIPMFPTLVWKFLIEAGLRSAIDAKILATLEGMRRELPKLAPGQGWQSEQALHGREEFGQLAACVGNAAKSILRFLRIGCEACEITGCWATVLARGAAHKAHSHPNNFLSGVYYVRTRP
;
A
#
# COMPACT_ATOMS: atom_id res chain seq x y z
N MET A 1 19.37 -43.59 -16.62
CA MET A 1 19.13 -42.77 -15.41
C MET A 1 17.96 -43.41 -14.69
N ALA A 2 18.23 -44.17 -13.63
CA ALA A 2 17.21 -44.87 -12.86
C ALA A 2 16.33 -43.82 -12.16
N GLY A 3 15.02 -43.87 -12.42
CA GLY A 3 14.06 -43.06 -11.68
C GLY A 3 14.16 -43.36 -10.19
N GLU A 4 14.04 -42.32 -9.38
CA GLU A 4 14.09 -42.38 -7.92
C GLU A 4 13.03 -43.35 -7.37
N ARG A 5 13.44 -44.61 -7.16
CA ARG A 5 12.59 -45.72 -6.69
C ARG A 5 12.24 -45.66 -5.19
N TRP A 6 12.37 -44.49 -4.56
CA TRP A 6 12.24 -44.28 -3.11
C TRP A 6 11.16 -43.29 -2.70
N LEU A 7 10.56 -42.55 -3.65
CA LEU A 7 9.60 -41.49 -3.37
C LEU A 7 8.19 -41.90 -3.83
N GLU A 8 7.27 -42.10 -2.88
CA GLU A 8 5.86 -42.42 -3.19
C GLU A 8 5.02 -41.17 -3.49
N ALA A 9 5.27 -40.07 -2.77
CA ALA A 9 4.69 -38.76 -3.03
C ALA A 9 5.59 -37.67 -2.42
N SER A 10 5.54 -36.47 -2.99
CA SER A 10 6.18 -35.27 -2.45
C SER A 10 5.17 -34.12 -2.47
N GLU A 11 4.96 -33.49 -1.31
CA GLU A 11 4.05 -32.36 -1.14
C GLU A 11 4.77 -31.20 -0.44
N VAL A 12 4.41 -29.97 -0.79
CA VAL A 12 4.86 -28.76 -0.09
C VAL A 12 3.73 -28.28 0.81
N ILE A 13 3.96 -28.29 2.13
CA ILE A 13 3.00 -27.81 3.13
C ILE A 13 3.46 -26.44 3.65
N PRO A 14 2.77 -25.33 3.35
CA PRO A 14 3.12 -24.02 3.91
C PRO A 14 2.70 -23.96 5.39
N MET A 15 3.66 -23.76 6.28
CA MET A 15 3.41 -23.57 7.71
C MET A 15 3.68 -22.12 8.11
N PHE A 16 2.67 -21.46 8.68
CA PHE A 16 2.74 -20.07 9.16
C PHE A 16 3.26 -19.06 8.11
N PRO A 17 2.76 -19.08 6.87
CA PRO A 17 3.26 -18.18 5.84
C PRO A 17 2.95 -16.71 6.17
N THR A 18 3.91 -15.82 5.92
CA THR A 18 3.61 -14.39 5.79
C THR A 18 3.06 -14.16 4.39
N LEU A 19 1.88 -13.56 4.31
CA LEU A 19 1.17 -13.34 3.05
C LEU A 19 1.29 -11.87 2.63
N VAL A 20 1.43 -11.65 1.32
CA VAL A 20 1.45 -10.32 0.72
C VAL A 20 0.31 -10.23 -0.30
N TRP A 21 -0.52 -9.22 -0.16
CA TRP A 21 -1.58 -8.95 -1.13
C TRP A 21 -1.18 -7.84 -2.09
N LYS A 22 -1.43 -8.08 -3.37
CA LYS A 22 -1.27 -7.10 -4.45
C LYS A 22 -2.62 -6.90 -5.13
N PHE A 23 -3.08 -5.66 -5.13
CA PHE A 23 -4.30 -5.28 -5.83
C PHE A 23 -3.94 -4.40 -7.02
N LEU A 24 -4.66 -4.56 -8.12
CA LEU A 24 -4.65 -3.64 -9.24
C LEU A 24 -6.02 -3.00 -9.31
N ILE A 25 -6.07 -1.68 -9.09
CA ILE A 25 -7.31 -0.90 -9.26
C ILE A 25 -7.59 -0.83 -10.76
N GLU A 26 -8.88 -0.95 -11.12
CA GLU A 26 -9.38 -0.78 -12.48
C GLU A 26 -8.84 0.52 -13.09
N ALA A 27 -8.45 0.48 -14.36
CA ALA A 27 -7.63 1.53 -14.99
C ALA A 27 -8.31 2.91 -15.00
N GLY A 28 -9.61 2.99 -15.26
CA GLY A 28 -10.38 4.23 -15.22
C GLY A 28 -10.46 4.82 -13.82
N LEU A 29 -10.83 4.00 -12.84
CA LEU A 29 -10.89 4.41 -11.43
C LEU A 29 -9.51 4.83 -10.91
N ARG A 30 -8.47 4.06 -11.24
CA ARG A 30 -7.07 4.37 -10.89
C ARG A 30 -6.66 5.72 -11.43
N SER A 31 -6.94 5.99 -12.71
CA SER A 31 -6.59 7.27 -13.35
C SER A 31 -7.30 8.46 -12.69
N ALA A 32 -8.57 8.30 -12.31
CA ALA A 32 -9.33 9.32 -11.59
C ALA A 32 -8.77 9.59 -10.18
N ILE A 33 -8.42 8.52 -9.44
CA ILE A 33 -7.77 8.63 -8.13
C ILE A 33 -6.43 9.33 -8.25
N ASP A 34 -5.58 8.90 -9.19
CA ASP A 34 -4.24 9.45 -9.39
C ASP A 34 -4.31 10.94 -9.71
N ALA A 35 -5.21 11.36 -10.61
CA ALA A 35 -5.38 12.76 -10.97
C ALA A 35 -5.71 13.64 -9.75
N LYS A 36 -6.66 13.21 -8.90
CA LYS A 36 -7.04 13.93 -7.68
C LYS A 36 -5.88 14.02 -6.70
N ILE A 37 -5.23 12.88 -6.41
CA ILE A 37 -4.11 12.84 -5.47
C ILE A 37 -2.98 13.74 -5.96
N LEU A 38 -2.59 13.63 -7.23
CA LEU A 38 -1.52 14.46 -7.79
C LEU A 38 -1.83 15.96 -7.67
N ALA A 39 -3.05 16.39 -8.00
CA ALA A 39 -3.46 17.78 -7.85
C ALA A 39 -3.39 18.24 -6.38
N THR A 40 -3.84 17.41 -5.43
CA THR A 40 -3.74 17.73 -3.99
C THR A 40 -2.28 17.83 -3.53
N LEU A 41 -1.41 16.92 -3.96
CA LEU A 41 0.02 16.95 -3.60
C LEU A 41 0.74 18.15 -4.22
N GLU A 42 0.42 18.53 -5.45
CA GLU A 42 0.92 19.74 -6.08
C GLU A 42 0.50 20.98 -5.29
N GLY A 43 -0.75 21.04 -4.82
CA GLY A 43 -1.24 22.09 -3.93
C GLY A 43 -0.48 22.16 -2.60
N MET A 44 -0.34 21.04 -1.90
CA MET A 44 0.39 20.95 -0.62
C MET A 44 1.86 21.36 -0.73
N ARG A 45 2.45 21.15 -1.89
CA ARG A 45 3.87 21.41 -2.13
C ARG A 45 4.17 22.71 -2.85
N ARG A 46 3.17 23.50 -3.22
CA ARG A 46 3.32 24.69 -4.09
C ARG A 46 4.37 25.67 -3.58
N GLU A 47 4.35 25.95 -2.28
CA GLU A 47 5.26 26.90 -1.63
C GLU A 47 6.50 26.24 -1.01
N LEU A 48 6.67 24.92 -1.19
CA LEU A 48 7.80 24.19 -0.64
C LEU A 48 8.96 24.12 -1.65
N PRO A 49 10.22 24.12 -1.18
CA PRO A 49 11.35 23.94 -2.06
C PRO A 49 11.29 22.60 -2.79
N LYS A 50 11.86 22.57 -3.99
CA LYS A 50 12.08 21.32 -4.74
C LYS A 50 12.99 20.40 -3.92
N LEU A 51 12.69 19.10 -3.91
CA LEU A 51 13.53 18.12 -3.25
C LEU A 51 14.85 17.96 -4.01
N ALA A 52 15.97 18.13 -3.29
CA ALA A 52 17.28 17.74 -3.79
C ALA A 52 17.40 16.20 -3.85
N PRO A 53 18.36 15.64 -4.61
CA PRO A 53 18.67 14.22 -4.55
C PRO A 53 18.91 13.74 -3.12
N GLY A 54 18.43 12.54 -2.79
CA GLY A 54 18.49 11.97 -1.44
C GLY A 54 17.38 12.45 -0.50
N GLN A 55 16.63 13.51 -0.86
CA GLN A 55 15.57 14.04 0.01
C GLN A 55 14.20 13.43 -0.27
N GLY A 56 13.39 13.37 0.79
CA GLY A 56 11.99 13.01 0.74
C GLY A 56 11.13 14.08 1.40
N TRP A 57 9.83 14.03 1.12
CA TRP A 57 8.81 14.82 1.80
C TRP A 57 7.65 13.91 2.18
N GLN A 58 7.03 14.20 3.32
CA GLN A 58 5.87 13.51 3.82
C GLN A 58 4.78 14.54 4.19
N SER A 59 3.54 14.24 3.86
CA SER A 59 2.37 15.06 4.26
C SER A 59 1.98 14.84 5.72
N GLU A 60 0.87 15.47 6.15
CA GLU A 60 0.16 15.02 7.35
C GLU A 60 -0.42 13.59 7.20
N GLN A 61 -0.87 13.04 8.33
CA GLN A 61 -1.20 11.62 8.54
C GLN A 61 -2.68 11.27 8.34
N ALA A 62 -3.55 12.26 8.09
CA ALA A 62 -5.00 12.08 8.03
C ALA A 62 -5.57 12.27 6.62
N LEU A 63 -4.78 11.98 5.57
CA LEU A 63 -5.22 12.21 4.18
C LEU A 63 -6.48 11.42 3.82
N HIS A 64 -6.72 10.27 4.45
CA HIS A 64 -7.93 9.47 4.25
C HIS A 64 -9.22 10.21 4.62
N GLY A 65 -9.16 11.28 5.43
CA GLY A 65 -10.30 12.12 5.78
C GLY A 65 -10.57 13.25 4.78
N ARG A 66 -9.69 13.48 3.81
CA ARG A 66 -9.87 14.48 2.76
C ARG A 66 -10.74 13.92 1.62
N GLU A 67 -11.62 14.75 1.06
CA GLU A 67 -12.55 14.35 -0.01
C GLU A 67 -11.81 13.78 -1.23
N GLU A 68 -10.66 14.37 -1.58
CA GLU A 68 -9.85 13.98 -2.73
C GLU A 68 -9.29 12.56 -2.62
N PHE A 69 -9.17 12.04 -1.39
CA PHE A 69 -8.68 10.69 -1.10
C PHE A 69 -9.82 9.69 -0.85
N GLY A 70 -11.09 10.13 -0.83
CA GLY A 70 -12.22 9.29 -0.45
C GLY A 70 -12.37 8.02 -1.30
N GLN A 71 -12.13 8.12 -2.61
CA GLN A 71 -12.17 6.96 -3.51
C GLN A 71 -11.05 5.95 -3.21
N LEU A 72 -9.84 6.42 -2.92
CA LEU A 72 -8.73 5.54 -2.52
C LEU A 72 -9.02 4.92 -1.15
N ALA A 73 -9.50 5.70 -0.18
CA ALA A 73 -9.86 5.22 1.15
C ALA A 73 -10.93 4.12 1.08
N ALA A 74 -11.95 4.28 0.23
CA ALA A 74 -12.96 3.26 -0.01
C ALA A 74 -12.35 1.98 -0.62
N CYS A 75 -11.43 2.11 -1.59
CA CYS A 75 -10.72 0.97 -2.17
C CYS A 75 -9.89 0.22 -1.12
N VAL A 76 -9.15 0.95 -0.28
CA VAL A 76 -8.35 0.37 0.83
C VAL A 76 -9.25 -0.33 1.84
N GLY A 77 -10.36 0.28 2.24
CA GLY A 77 -11.33 -0.34 3.16
C GLY A 77 -11.92 -1.64 2.61
N ASN A 78 -12.25 -1.67 1.32
CA ASN A 78 -12.74 -2.90 0.66
C ASN A 78 -11.66 -3.98 0.58
N ALA A 79 -10.43 -3.61 0.25
CA ALA A 79 -9.29 -4.53 0.22
C ALA A 79 -9.01 -5.11 1.63
N ALA A 80 -8.97 -4.28 2.66
CA ALA A 80 -8.79 -4.71 4.04
C ALA A 80 -9.88 -5.70 4.49
N LYS A 81 -11.16 -5.40 4.22
CA LYS A 81 -12.26 -6.33 4.50
C LYS A 81 -12.12 -7.67 3.75
N SER A 82 -11.64 -7.65 2.51
CA SER A 82 -11.38 -8.87 1.73
C SER A 82 -10.25 -9.71 2.35
N ILE A 83 -9.15 -9.07 2.76
CA ILE A 83 -8.01 -9.71 3.41
C ILE A 83 -8.44 -10.34 4.75
N LEU A 84 -9.12 -9.58 5.61
CA LEU A 84 -9.56 -10.07 6.92
C LEU A 84 -10.52 -11.26 6.78
N ARG A 85 -11.40 -11.23 5.79
CA ARG A 85 -12.28 -12.35 5.45
C ARG A 85 -11.48 -13.58 5.02
N PHE A 86 -10.48 -13.42 4.16
CA PHE A 86 -9.59 -14.52 3.74
C PHE A 86 -8.87 -15.14 4.93
N LEU A 87 -8.37 -14.29 5.83
CA LEU A 87 -7.68 -14.71 7.06
C LEU A 87 -8.64 -15.25 8.14
N ARG A 88 -9.96 -15.19 7.92
CA ARG A 88 -11.01 -15.56 8.88
C ARG A 88 -10.91 -14.81 10.21
N ILE A 89 -10.55 -13.53 10.13
CA ILE A 89 -10.43 -12.64 11.27
C ILE A 89 -11.71 -11.84 11.43
N GLY A 90 -12.35 -11.94 12.59
CA GLY A 90 -13.49 -11.11 12.95
C GLY A 90 -13.07 -9.66 13.09
N CYS A 91 -13.86 -8.74 12.53
CA CYS A 91 -13.60 -7.31 12.57
C CYS A 91 -14.92 -6.57 12.65
N GLU A 92 -15.17 -5.90 13.79
CA GLU A 92 -16.37 -5.10 14.00
C GLU A 92 -16.33 -3.79 13.20
N ALA A 93 -15.16 -3.14 13.19
CA ALA A 93 -14.87 -1.96 12.38
C ALA A 93 -13.45 -2.03 11.83
N CYS A 94 -13.30 -1.76 10.53
CA CYS A 94 -12.01 -1.62 9.88
C CYS A 94 -11.76 -0.13 9.64
N GLU A 95 -10.85 0.45 10.39
CA GLU A 95 -10.54 1.88 10.35
C GLU A 95 -9.18 2.13 9.72
N ILE A 96 -9.06 3.24 8.99
CA ILE A 96 -7.77 3.75 8.53
C ILE A 96 -7.26 4.68 9.62
N THR A 97 -6.29 4.21 10.40
CA THR A 97 -5.70 4.95 11.53
C THR A 97 -4.66 5.98 11.09
N GLY A 98 -4.10 5.81 9.89
CA GLY A 98 -3.12 6.72 9.29
C GLY A 98 -3.06 6.55 7.77
N CYS A 99 -3.00 7.67 7.07
CA CYS A 99 -2.80 7.74 5.62
C CYS A 99 -2.07 9.04 5.29
N TRP A 100 -0.89 8.92 4.69
CA TRP A 100 -0.05 10.03 4.30
C TRP A 100 0.54 9.78 2.92
N ALA A 101 0.98 10.85 2.28
CA ALA A 101 1.71 10.80 1.03
C ALA A 101 3.20 10.98 1.28
N THR A 102 3.99 10.27 0.50
CA THR A 102 5.44 10.44 0.47
C THR A 102 5.89 10.72 -0.96
N VAL A 103 6.70 11.77 -1.14
CA VAL A 103 7.38 12.07 -2.41
C VAL A 103 8.88 11.92 -2.19
N LEU A 104 9.51 11.03 -2.96
CA LEU A 104 10.93 10.72 -2.85
C LEU A 104 11.70 11.20 -4.08
N ALA A 105 12.74 12.01 -3.88
CA ALA A 105 13.68 12.36 -4.93
C ALA A 105 14.64 11.20 -5.24
N ARG A 106 15.46 11.35 -6.29
CA ARG A 106 16.42 10.31 -6.70
C ARG A 106 17.40 10.05 -5.57
N GLY A 107 17.60 8.79 -5.20
CA GLY A 107 18.50 8.39 -4.12
C GLY A 107 17.91 8.52 -2.72
N ALA A 108 16.67 9.01 -2.56
CA ALA A 108 15.98 8.99 -1.28
C ALA A 108 15.42 7.59 -0.99
N ALA A 109 15.45 7.19 0.29
CA ALA A 109 14.95 5.91 0.74
C ALA A 109 14.33 6.04 2.14
N HIS A 110 13.38 5.15 2.45
CA HIS A 110 12.93 4.94 3.83
C HIS A 110 13.78 3.86 4.49
N LYS A 111 14.07 4.07 5.78
CA LYS A 111 14.68 3.03 6.61
C LYS A 111 13.70 1.87 6.80
N ALA A 112 14.22 0.67 7.01
CA ALA A 112 13.41 -0.46 7.42
C ALA A 112 12.72 -0.17 8.76
N HIS A 113 11.42 -0.43 8.83
CA HIS A 113 10.59 -0.19 10.02
C HIS A 113 9.33 -1.06 9.97
N SER A 114 8.60 -1.09 11.08
CA SER A 114 7.26 -1.66 11.21
C SER A 114 6.26 -0.57 11.62
N HIS A 115 4.96 -0.85 11.48
CA HIS A 115 3.89 0.02 11.94
C HIS A 115 3.27 -0.57 13.22
N PRO A 116 3.73 -0.14 14.42
CA PRO A 116 3.18 -0.64 15.67
C PRO A 116 1.70 -0.30 15.79
N ASN A 117 0.95 -1.12 16.52
CA ASN A 117 -0.49 -0.96 16.78
C ASN A 117 -1.38 -0.98 15.52
N ASN A 118 -0.87 -1.48 14.39
CA ASN A 118 -1.63 -1.63 13.14
C ASN A 118 -1.70 -3.10 12.73
N PHE A 119 -2.90 -3.57 12.39
CA PHE A 119 -3.10 -4.95 11.97
C PHE A 119 -2.73 -5.16 10.49
N LEU A 120 -3.08 -4.20 9.63
CA LEU A 120 -2.68 -4.15 8.22
C LEU A 120 -1.91 -2.85 7.96
N SER A 121 -0.98 -2.90 7.00
CA SER A 121 -0.33 -1.72 6.44
C SER A 121 -0.20 -1.92 4.93
N GLY A 122 -0.14 -0.82 4.18
CA GLY A 122 -0.11 -0.89 2.73
C GLY A 122 0.40 0.39 2.09
N VAL A 123 0.70 0.30 0.80
CA VAL A 123 1.15 1.42 -0.02
C VAL A 123 0.38 1.43 -1.34
N TYR A 124 -0.03 2.61 -1.76
CA TYR A 124 -0.57 2.86 -3.08
C TYR A 124 0.43 3.70 -3.88
N TYR A 125 0.89 3.17 -5.02
CA TYR A 125 1.85 3.86 -5.88
C TYR A 125 1.13 4.74 -6.89
N VAL A 126 1.02 6.03 -6.59
CA VAL A 126 0.41 7.04 -7.47
C VAL A 126 1.26 7.27 -8.73
N ARG A 127 2.58 7.33 -8.57
CA ARG A 127 3.54 7.49 -9.67
C ARG A 127 4.87 6.83 -9.31
N THR A 128 5.32 5.93 -10.16
CA THR A 128 6.65 5.33 -10.10
C THR A 128 7.52 5.89 -11.21
N ARG A 129 8.84 5.71 -11.10
CA ARG A 129 9.71 5.93 -12.25
C ARG A 129 9.47 4.83 -13.29
N PRO A 130 9.61 5.14 -14.59
CA PRO A 130 9.74 4.13 -15.63
C PRO A 130 10.92 3.20 -15.34
#